data_AF-A0A9E3WSV1-F1
#
_entry.id   AF-A0A9E3WSV1-F1
#
_cell.length_a   1.000
_cell.length_b   1.000
_cell.length_c   1.000
_cell.angle_alpha   90.00
_cell.angle_beta   90.00
_cell.angle_gamma   90.00
#
_symmetry.space_group_name_H-M   'P 1'
#
loop_
_entity.id
_entity.type
_entity.pdbx_description
1 polymer ?
#
loop_
_entity_poly.entity_id
_entity_poly.type
_entity_poly.pdbx_seq_one_letter_code
_entity_poly.pdbx_strand_id
1 'polypeptide(L)'
;MEIERYDPDLPIVVNGEQVLPEVDPTKRRRQTVSVTADGSAAVQFSVAGLDIGTHHGRVRLDRQDALPIDDVRYFTFAVREPWNVLIAAGPGARAELLSEALAPYEFRVTDQARFRTTTKPAGQIASQELAAYSIVAVVDPPPLPASAWQQLAAYAQRGGAVAIFLGNNADKNSFNDAPAQELLPGRLDLQWISPQRPESFNGRADLYLAPRAMEHPMLAAFREISANVPWYDFPVFRHWSFEGNRLAEGSTVAVRFSNGKPAIVERRLGEGRVLVMTTPISDAARPAGREPWNWLSTGLEPWPYVMLVNEMMLHLAGSGEVQLNYYSGQAPQVTVASGDD
;
A
#
# COMPACT_ATOMS: atom_id res chain seq x y z
N MET A 1 -10.13 19.83 -17.81
CA MET A 1 -9.43 18.57 -18.05
C MET A 1 -10.10 17.81 -19.18
N GLU A 2 -9.28 17.25 -20.06
CA GLU A 2 -9.67 16.53 -21.27
C GLU A 2 -8.84 15.25 -21.35
N ILE A 3 -9.47 14.14 -21.70
CA ILE A 3 -8.80 12.86 -21.99
C ILE A 3 -8.86 12.65 -23.50
N GLU A 4 -7.74 12.28 -24.08
CA GLU A 4 -7.58 12.01 -25.50
C GLU A 4 -8.16 10.63 -25.85
N ARG A 5 -8.75 10.50 -27.04
CA ARG A 5 -9.02 9.20 -27.63
C ARG A 5 -7.70 8.58 -28.02
N TYR A 6 -7.53 7.31 -27.67
CA TYR A 6 -6.34 6.56 -28.10
C TYR A 6 -6.29 6.51 -29.63
N ASP A 7 -5.23 7.05 -30.19
CA ASP A 7 -4.91 6.98 -31.61
C ASP A 7 -3.40 6.66 -31.73
N PRO A 8 -3.03 5.46 -32.18
CA PRO A 8 -1.63 5.05 -32.25
C PRO A 8 -0.83 5.82 -33.31
N ASP A 9 -1.50 6.51 -34.24
CA ASP A 9 -0.86 7.26 -35.33
C ASP A 9 -0.66 8.74 -34.97
N LEU A 10 -1.03 9.16 -33.76
CA LEU A 10 -0.92 10.53 -33.25
C LEU A 10 -0.21 10.55 -31.88
N PRO A 11 0.53 11.63 -31.53
CA PRO A 11 0.68 12.88 -32.27
C PRO A 11 1.76 12.82 -33.36
N ILE A 12 1.55 13.58 -34.45
CA ILE A 12 2.51 13.75 -35.55
C ILE A 12 2.68 15.23 -35.90
N VAL A 13 3.72 15.54 -36.67
CA VAL A 13 3.90 16.88 -37.26
C VAL A 13 3.64 16.79 -38.77
N VAL A 14 2.65 17.52 -39.25
CA VAL A 14 2.30 17.62 -40.67
C VAL A 14 2.49 19.08 -41.09
N ASN A 15 3.36 19.33 -42.07
CA ASN A 15 3.65 20.68 -42.56
C ASN A 15 4.10 21.68 -41.47
N GLY A 16 4.77 21.20 -40.42
CA GLY A 16 5.21 22.03 -39.29
C GLY A 16 4.13 22.29 -38.23
N GLU A 17 2.91 21.79 -38.44
CA GLU A 17 1.84 21.85 -37.45
C GLU A 17 1.70 20.52 -36.70
N GLN A 18 1.56 20.59 -35.38
CA GLN A 18 1.35 19.41 -34.54
C GLN A 18 -0.12 18.98 -34.62
N VAL A 19 -0.34 17.74 -35.05
CA VAL A 19 -1.65 17.09 -35.04
C VAL A 19 -1.71 16.22 -33.79
N LEU A 20 -2.67 16.51 -32.91
CA LEU A 20 -2.89 15.80 -31.65
C LEU A 20 -4.10 14.87 -31.77
N PRO A 21 -4.18 13.80 -30.97
CA PRO A 21 -5.39 12.98 -30.87
C PRO A 21 -6.64 13.82 -30.52
N GLU A 22 -7.80 13.37 -30.98
CA GLU A 22 -9.07 14.00 -30.61
C GLU A 22 -9.34 13.84 -29.11
N VAL A 23 -9.99 14.83 -28.50
CA VAL A 23 -10.49 14.71 -27.13
C VAL A 23 -11.76 13.86 -27.12
N ASP A 24 -11.86 12.89 -26.21
CA ASP A 24 -13.12 12.21 -25.94
C ASP A 24 -14.10 13.20 -25.26
N PRO A 25 -15.19 13.60 -25.95
CA PRO A 25 -16.12 14.58 -25.40
C PRO A 25 -16.82 14.10 -24.12
N THR A 26 -16.94 12.79 -23.91
CA THR A 26 -17.56 12.20 -22.71
C THR A 26 -16.64 12.24 -21.48
N LYS A 27 -15.33 12.36 -21.71
CA LYS A 27 -14.28 12.38 -20.68
C LYS A 27 -13.77 13.78 -20.38
N ARG A 28 -14.50 14.81 -20.83
CA ARG A 28 -14.23 16.20 -20.46
C ARG A 28 -14.76 16.51 -19.06
N ARG A 29 -13.96 17.19 -18.24
CA ARG A 29 -14.35 17.73 -16.94
C ARG A 29 -13.92 19.18 -16.82
N ARG A 30 -14.76 20.00 -16.18
CA ARG A 30 -14.54 21.42 -15.96
C ARG A 30 -14.82 21.75 -14.51
N GLN A 31 -13.95 22.53 -13.91
CA GLN A 31 -14.15 23.12 -12.58
C GLN A 31 -13.81 24.61 -12.67
N THR A 32 -14.56 25.42 -11.94
CA THR A 32 -14.29 26.86 -11.79
C THR A 32 -13.58 27.04 -10.46
N VAL A 33 -12.47 27.77 -10.47
CA VAL A 33 -11.68 28.05 -9.27
C VAL A 33 -11.48 29.56 -9.16
N SER A 34 -11.59 30.09 -7.94
CA SER A 34 -11.26 31.49 -7.65
C SER A 34 -9.91 31.52 -6.95
N VAL A 35 -8.96 32.24 -7.55
CA VAL A 35 -7.60 32.39 -7.03
C VAL A 35 -7.37 33.89 -6.82
N THR A 36 -6.85 34.26 -5.65
CA THR A 36 -6.46 35.65 -5.37
C THR A 36 -5.16 35.99 -6.11
N ALA A 37 -4.83 37.28 -6.22
CA ALA A 37 -3.48 37.67 -6.65
C ALA A 37 -2.42 36.97 -5.76
N ASP A 38 -1.40 36.42 -6.40
CA ASP A 38 -0.33 35.61 -5.78
C ASP A 38 -0.80 34.36 -5.01
N GLY A 39 -2.06 33.97 -5.18
CA GLY A 39 -2.64 32.78 -4.54
C GLY A 39 -2.42 31.50 -5.35
N SER A 40 -2.65 30.36 -4.69
CA SER A 40 -2.74 29.06 -5.34
C SER A 40 -3.99 28.32 -4.89
N ALA A 41 -4.53 27.46 -5.75
CA ALA A 41 -5.66 26.61 -5.44
C ALA A 41 -5.45 25.22 -6.03
N ALA A 42 -5.72 24.18 -5.24
CA ALA A 42 -5.71 22.80 -5.70
C ALA A 42 -7.08 22.42 -6.27
N VAL A 43 -7.08 21.76 -7.43
CA VAL A 43 -8.29 21.36 -8.16
C VAL A 43 -8.16 19.86 -8.46
N GLN A 44 -9.17 19.08 -8.08
CA GLN A 44 -9.16 17.63 -8.28
C GLN A 44 -10.21 17.22 -9.30
N PHE A 45 -9.77 16.47 -10.31
CA PHE A 45 -10.65 15.88 -11.32
C PHE A 45 -10.75 14.37 -11.12
N SER A 46 -11.97 13.83 -11.19
CA SER A 46 -12.22 12.39 -11.18
C SER A 46 -12.74 11.95 -12.54
N VAL A 47 -12.12 10.90 -13.10
CA VAL A 47 -12.53 10.24 -14.35
C VAL A 47 -12.78 8.77 -14.04
N ALA A 48 -13.84 8.22 -14.63
CA ALA A 48 -14.21 6.82 -14.50
C ALA A 48 -14.58 6.24 -15.87
N GLY A 49 -14.64 4.90 -15.94
CA GLY A 49 -15.01 4.14 -17.13
C GLY A 49 -13.99 4.31 -18.27
N LEU A 50 -12.71 4.30 -17.93
CA LEU A 50 -11.63 4.27 -18.90
C LEU A 50 -11.19 2.81 -19.08
N ASP A 51 -10.85 2.45 -20.30
CA ASP A 51 -10.33 1.12 -20.61
C ASP A 51 -8.94 0.92 -19.99
N ILE A 52 -8.54 -0.34 -19.78
CA ILE A 52 -7.18 -0.67 -19.33
C ILE A 52 -6.17 -0.19 -20.38
N GLY A 53 -5.09 0.42 -19.92
CA GLY A 53 -4.02 0.92 -20.78
C GLY A 53 -3.56 2.32 -20.40
N THR A 54 -2.70 2.88 -21.26
CA THR A 54 -2.17 4.23 -21.10
C THR A 54 -3.14 5.24 -21.70
N HIS A 55 -3.42 6.29 -20.93
CA HIS A 55 -4.26 7.41 -21.32
C HIS A 55 -3.46 8.69 -21.27
N HIS A 56 -3.71 9.54 -22.26
CA HIS A 56 -3.15 10.87 -22.37
C HIS A 56 -4.25 11.89 -22.16
N GLY A 57 -3.87 13.03 -21.60
CA GLY A 57 -4.82 14.09 -21.36
C GLY A 57 -4.13 15.42 -21.14
N ARG A 58 -4.97 16.45 -21.05
CA ARG A 58 -4.53 17.82 -20.76
C ARG A 58 -5.48 18.54 -19.82
N VAL A 59 -4.90 19.36 -18.97
CA VAL A 59 -5.61 20.42 -18.25
C VAL A 59 -5.31 21.71 -18.96
N ARG A 60 -6.34 22.52 -19.20
CA ARG A 60 -6.17 23.86 -19.76
C ARG A 60 -7.07 24.87 -19.08
N LEU A 61 -6.60 26.12 -19.05
CA LEU A 61 -7.44 27.26 -18.69
C LEU A 61 -8.44 27.52 -19.82
N ASP A 62 -9.71 27.74 -19.48
CA ASP A 62 -10.73 28.11 -20.47
C ASP A 62 -10.62 29.59 -20.89
N ARG A 63 -9.98 30.42 -20.07
CA ARG A 63 -9.67 31.81 -20.38
C ARG A 63 -8.15 31.92 -20.50
N GLN A 64 -7.68 32.31 -21.68
CA GLN A 64 -6.27 32.61 -21.91
C GLN A 64 -5.88 33.88 -21.16
N ASP A 65 -4.68 33.89 -20.59
CA ASP A 65 -4.08 35.09 -20.02
C ASP A 65 -2.98 35.66 -20.94
N ALA A 66 -2.17 36.59 -20.42
CA ALA A 66 -1.12 37.24 -21.18
C ALA A 66 0.09 36.33 -21.48
N LEU A 67 0.14 35.12 -20.92
CA LEU A 67 1.22 34.14 -21.04
C LEU A 67 0.69 32.77 -21.53
N PRO A 68 0.17 32.67 -22.76
CA PRO A 68 -0.53 31.47 -23.25
C PRO A 68 0.30 30.18 -23.32
N ILE A 69 1.63 30.27 -23.11
CA ILE A 69 2.53 29.11 -23.09
C ILE A 69 2.33 28.22 -21.85
N ASP A 70 1.73 28.72 -20.77
CA ASP A 70 1.46 27.94 -19.56
C ASP A 70 -0.02 27.57 -19.33
N ASP A 71 -0.91 28.02 -20.22
CA ASP A 71 -2.34 27.74 -20.18
C ASP A 71 -2.69 26.24 -20.30
N VAL A 72 -1.76 25.41 -20.77
CA VAL A 72 -1.96 23.98 -21.03
C VAL A 72 -0.89 23.14 -20.30
N ARG A 73 -1.33 22.09 -19.62
CA ARG A 73 -0.49 21.07 -19.00
C ARG A 73 -0.95 19.68 -19.42
N TYR A 74 -0.03 18.92 -20.02
CA TYR A 74 -0.27 17.54 -20.43
C TYR A 74 0.03 16.58 -19.29
N PHE A 75 -0.66 15.46 -19.26
CA PHE A 75 -0.43 14.39 -18.31
C PHE A 75 -0.69 13.03 -18.97
N THR A 76 -0.03 12.01 -18.44
CA THR A 76 -0.18 10.62 -18.86
C THR A 76 -0.39 9.77 -17.62
N PHE A 77 -1.30 8.81 -17.68
CA PHE A 77 -1.55 7.86 -16.60
C PHE A 77 -1.95 6.50 -17.17
N ALA A 78 -1.74 5.43 -16.40
CA ALA A 78 -2.14 4.09 -16.78
C ALA A 78 -3.33 3.63 -15.94
N VAL A 79 -4.39 3.19 -16.61
CA VAL A 79 -5.49 2.44 -16.00
C VAL A 79 -5.10 0.97 -16.07
N ARG A 80 -5.23 0.27 -14.95
CA ARG A 80 -4.84 -1.13 -14.82
C ARG A 80 -5.93 -1.95 -14.16
N GLU A 81 -5.84 -3.26 -14.32
CA GLU A 81 -6.64 -4.18 -13.53
C GLU A 81 -6.33 -4.01 -12.03
N PRO A 82 -7.31 -4.30 -11.15
CA PRO A 82 -7.07 -4.34 -9.72
C PRO A 82 -5.95 -5.31 -9.35
N TRP A 83 -5.13 -4.94 -8.37
CA TRP A 83 -4.12 -5.83 -7.85
C TRP A 83 -4.76 -7.01 -7.12
N ASN A 84 -4.44 -8.23 -7.55
CA ASN A 84 -4.96 -9.44 -6.91
C ASN A 84 -4.21 -9.71 -5.61
N VAL A 85 -4.94 -9.81 -4.49
CA VAL A 85 -4.37 -10.04 -3.15
C VAL A 85 -4.93 -11.34 -2.59
N LEU A 86 -4.05 -12.30 -2.29
CA LEU A 86 -4.40 -13.48 -1.50
C LEU A 86 -4.30 -13.11 -0.02
N ILE A 87 -5.42 -13.14 0.70
CA ILE A 87 -5.45 -13.03 2.16
C ILE A 87 -5.46 -14.44 2.76
N ALA A 88 -4.32 -14.89 3.26
CA ALA A 88 -4.16 -16.16 3.94
C ALA A 88 -4.33 -15.96 5.46
N ALA A 89 -5.54 -16.18 5.95
CA ALA A 89 -5.95 -15.83 7.32
C ALA A 89 -5.82 -17.00 8.29
N GLY A 90 -5.17 -16.77 9.44
CA GLY A 90 -5.11 -17.74 10.53
C GLY A 90 -6.43 -17.84 11.31
N PRO A 91 -6.53 -18.83 12.21
CA PRO A 91 -7.74 -19.06 13.01
C PRO A 91 -8.17 -17.81 13.79
N GLY A 92 -9.43 -17.41 13.67
CA GLY A 92 -10.00 -16.27 14.39
C GLY A 92 -9.56 -14.88 13.90
N ALA A 93 -8.71 -14.80 12.87
CA ALA A 93 -8.34 -13.53 12.24
C ALA A 93 -9.52 -12.95 11.46
N ARG A 94 -9.83 -11.67 11.68
CA ARG A 94 -10.88 -10.94 10.94
C ARG A 94 -10.33 -10.45 9.59
N ALA A 95 -10.21 -11.38 8.62
CA ALA A 95 -9.71 -11.10 7.28
C ALA A 95 -10.54 -10.01 6.54
N GLU A 96 -11.81 -9.88 6.88
CA GLU A 96 -12.70 -8.86 6.32
C GLU A 96 -12.25 -7.44 6.67
N LEU A 97 -11.54 -7.20 7.78
CA LEU A 97 -11.03 -5.86 8.11
C LEU A 97 -9.99 -5.41 7.07
N LEU A 98 -9.11 -6.33 6.67
CA LEU A 98 -8.14 -6.09 5.61
C LEU A 98 -8.82 -5.96 4.24
N SER A 99 -9.78 -6.84 3.94
CA SER A 99 -10.51 -6.81 2.66
C SER A 99 -11.30 -5.50 2.49
N GLU A 100 -12.01 -5.03 3.53
CA GLU A 100 -12.73 -3.76 3.50
C GLU A 100 -11.80 -2.55 3.43
N ALA A 101 -10.63 -2.58 4.09
CA ALA A 101 -9.65 -1.50 3.98
C ALA A 101 -9.05 -1.37 2.57
N LEU A 102 -8.84 -2.49 1.87
CA LEU A 102 -8.24 -2.51 0.53
C LEU A 102 -9.25 -2.30 -0.59
N ALA A 103 -10.42 -2.91 -0.44
CA ALA A 103 -11.45 -2.93 -1.46
C ALA A 103 -12.81 -2.74 -0.78
N PRO A 104 -13.17 -1.53 -0.31
CA PRO A 104 -14.45 -1.28 0.34
C PRO A 104 -15.63 -1.81 -0.49
N TYR A 105 -16.69 -2.33 0.17
CA TYR A 105 -17.86 -2.89 -0.51
C TYR A 105 -18.40 -2.02 -1.65
N GLU A 106 -18.55 -0.72 -1.39
CA GLU A 106 -19.03 0.26 -2.37
C GLU A 106 -18.18 0.28 -3.65
N PHE A 107 -16.86 0.22 -3.52
CA PHE A 107 -15.95 0.17 -4.66
C PHE A 107 -15.92 -1.20 -5.34
N ARG A 108 -16.19 -2.29 -4.62
CA ARG A 108 -16.29 -3.63 -5.23
C ARG A 108 -17.53 -3.75 -6.11
N VAL A 109 -18.68 -3.26 -5.65
CA VAL A 109 -19.94 -3.38 -6.41
C VAL A 109 -20.00 -2.47 -7.63
N THR A 110 -19.19 -1.41 -7.65
CA THR A 110 -19.05 -0.52 -8.82
C THR A 110 -17.82 -0.82 -9.67
N ASP A 111 -17.08 -1.89 -9.38
CA ASP A 111 -15.82 -2.27 -10.05
C ASP A 111 -14.77 -1.12 -10.10
N GLN A 112 -14.67 -0.38 -8.99
CA GLN A 112 -13.74 0.73 -8.79
C GLN A 112 -12.64 0.42 -7.77
N ALA A 113 -12.65 -0.77 -7.17
CA ALA A 113 -11.67 -1.16 -6.18
C ALA A 113 -10.29 -1.35 -6.82
N ARG A 114 -9.26 -0.72 -6.23
CA ARG A 114 -7.85 -0.87 -6.68
C ARG A 114 -7.26 -2.25 -6.40
N PHE A 115 -7.88 -2.98 -5.48
CA PHE A 115 -7.48 -4.33 -5.09
C PHE A 115 -8.64 -5.29 -5.29
N ARG A 116 -8.32 -6.53 -5.61
CA ARG A 116 -9.26 -7.66 -5.63
C ARG A 116 -8.75 -8.72 -4.66
N THR A 117 -9.51 -8.96 -3.60
CA THR A 117 -9.05 -9.82 -2.49
C THR A 117 -9.69 -11.20 -2.54
N THR A 118 -8.88 -12.25 -2.45
CA THR A 118 -9.32 -13.64 -2.26
C THR A 118 -8.88 -14.10 -0.89
N THR A 119 -9.82 -14.54 -0.04
CA THR A 119 -9.49 -15.02 1.31
C THR A 119 -9.45 -16.54 1.36
N LYS A 120 -8.40 -17.09 1.97
CA LYS A 120 -8.22 -18.53 2.24
C LYS A 120 -7.67 -18.75 3.66
N PRO A 121 -7.89 -19.91 4.28
CA PRO A 121 -7.21 -20.28 5.52
C PRO A 121 -5.69 -20.33 5.32
N ALA A 122 -4.90 -19.86 6.29
CA ALA A 122 -3.44 -19.83 6.21
C ALA A 122 -2.81 -21.23 5.99
N GLY A 123 -3.42 -22.28 6.54
CA GLY A 123 -2.99 -23.66 6.30
C GLY A 123 -3.13 -24.15 4.86
N GLN A 124 -3.81 -23.39 3.98
CA GLN A 124 -4.00 -23.73 2.55
C GLN A 124 -3.02 -23.01 1.61
N ILE A 125 -2.07 -22.22 2.12
CA ILE A 125 -1.08 -21.51 1.28
C ILE A 125 -0.37 -22.49 0.33
N ALA A 126 0.04 -23.65 0.85
CA ALA A 126 0.79 -24.68 0.12
C ALA A 126 0.07 -25.21 -1.14
N SER A 127 -1.25 -25.06 -1.23
CA SER A 127 -2.06 -25.51 -2.38
C SER A 127 -2.49 -24.37 -3.30
N GLN A 128 -2.12 -23.13 -3.00
CA GLN A 128 -2.45 -21.99 -3.86
C GLN A 128 -1.38 -21.76 -4.93
N GLU A 129 -1.80 -21.30 -6.09
CA GLU A 129 -0.92 -20.76 -7.12
C GLU A 129 -0.59 -19.29 -6.79
N LEU A 130 0.51 -19.07 -6.05
CA LEU A 130 0.87 -17.73 -5.57
C LEU A 130 1.15 -16.73 -6.71
N ALA A 131 1.57 -17.21 -7.88
CA ALA A 131 1.85 -16.39 -9.06
C ALA A 131 0.61 -15.69 -9.64
N ALA A 132 -0.60 -16.17 -9.33
CA ALA A 132 -1.85 -15.51 -9.73
C ALA A 132 -2.14 -14.21 -8.94
N TYR A 133 -1.35 -13.95 -7.88
CA TYR A 133 -1.52 -12.82 -6.99
C TYR A 133 -0.35 -11.86 -7.11
N SER A 134 -0.66 -10.57 -7.07
CA SER A 134 0.35 -9.50 -6.96
C SER A 134 0.91 -9.42 -5.55
N ILE A 135 0.09 -9.77 -4.54
CA ILE A 135 0.48 -9.78 -3.13
C ILE A 135 -0.10 -11.00 -2.42
N VAL A 136 0.71 -11.65 -1.58
CA VAL A 136 0.24 -12.66 -0.61
C VAL A 136 0.32 -12.07 0.79
N ALA A 137 -0.85 -11.78 1.38
CA ALA A 137 -1.00 -11.25 2.73
C ALA A 137 -1.31 -12.39 3.71
N VAL A 138 -0.34 -12.77 4.53
CA VAL A 138 -0.47 -13.78 5.59
C VAL A 138 -0.86 -13.08 6.89
N VAL A 139 -2.08 -13.31 7.35
CA VAL A 139 -2.71 -12.55 8.43
C VAL A 139 -2.89 -13.42 9.66
N ASP A 140 -2.24 -13.03 10.76
CA ASP A 140 -2.17 -13.77 12.03
C ASP A 140 -1.94 -15.28 11.85
N PRO A 141 -0.88 -15.69 11.14
CA PRO A 141 -0.64 -17.10 10.82
C PRO A 141 -0.35 -17.94 12.07
N PRO A 142 -0.90 -19.16 12.18
CA PRO A 142 -0.38 -20.18 13.08
C PRO A 142 0.99 -20.70 12.57
N PRO A 143 1.68 -21.60 13.30
CA PRO A 143 2.75 -22.39 12.71
C PRO A 143 2.32 -23.00 11.37
N LEU A 144 3.08 -22.71 10.32
CA LEU A 144 2.87 -23.23 8.97
C LEU A 144 3.84 -24.39 8.69
N PRO A 145 3.47 -25.34 7.83
CA PRO A 145 4.39 -26.38 7.38
C PRO A 145 5.57 -25.76 6.62
N ALA A 146 6.73 -26.41 6.67
CA ALA A 146 7.95 -25.94 5.99
C ALA A 146 7.73 -25.66 4.49
N SER A 147 6.91 -26.46 3.81
CA SER A 147 6.55 -26.26 2.40
C SER A 147 5.85 -24.92 2.14
N ALA A 148 4.99 -24.46 3.05
CA ALA A 148 4.33 -23.16 2.91
C ALA A 148 5.33 -22.00 3.07
N TRP A 149 6.25 -22.09 4.04
CA TRP A 149 7.30 -21.09 4.21
C TRP A 149 8.24 -21.03 3.00
N GLN A 150 8.68 -22.19 2.51
CA GLN A 150 9.53 -22.28 1.33
C GLN A 150 8.83 -21.75 0.07
N GLN A 151 7.53 -22.02 -0.09
CA GLN A 151 6.76 -21.50 -1.22
C GLN A 151 6.64 -19.96 -1.16
N LEU A 152 6.39 -19.39 0.03
CA LEU A 152 6.37 -17.93 0.23
C LEU A 152 7.74 -17.31 -0.05
N ALA A 153 8.82 -17.93 0.43
CA ALA A 153 10.19 -17.47 0.19
C ALA A 153 10.54 -17.51 -1.31
N ALA A 154 10.23 -18.61 -2.00
CA ALA A 154 10.46 -18.73 -3.43
C ALA A 154 9.61 -17.74 -4.25
N TYR A 155 8.37 -17.50 -3.85
CA TYR A 155 7.51 -16.50 -4.47
C TYR A 155 8.11 -15.09 -4.32
N ALA A 156 8.54 -14.71 -3.11
CA ALA A 156 9.21 -13.42 -2.89
C ALA A 156 10.52 -13.30 -3.68
N GLN A 157 11.36 -14.35 -3.70
CA GLN A 157 12.63 -14.34 -4.43
C GLN A 157 12.45 -14.05 -5.95
N ARG A 158 11.33 -14.48 -6.55
CA ARG A 158 11.00 -14.29 -7.97
C ARG A 158 10.24 -12.99 -8.26
N GLY A 159 10.28 -11.99 -7.37
CA GLY A 159 9.61 -10.71 -7.57
C GLY A 159 8.24 -10.58 -6.90
N GLY A 160 7.74 -11.64 -6.27
CA GLY A 160 6.48 -11.61 -5.53
C GLY A 160 6.54 -10.72 -4.27
N ALA A 161 5.38 -10.22 -3.85
CA ALA A 161 5.28 -9.41 -2.64
C ALA A 161 4.55 -10.15 -1.53
N VAL A 162 5.18 -10.27 -0.36
CA VAL A 162 4.60 -10.95 0.80
C VAL A 162 4.39 -9.96 1.94
N ALA A 163 3.17 -9.88 2.46
CA ALA A 163 2.86 -9.15 3.69
C ALA A 163 2.59 -10.16 4.82
N ILE A 164 3.22 -10.01 5.98
CA ILE A 164 2.98 -10.86 7.15
C ILE A 164 2.56 -9.98 8.31
N PHE A 165 1.37 -10.22 8.84
CA PHE A 165 0.84 -9.50 9.99
C PHE A 165 0.81 -10.45 11.18
N LEU A 166 1.79 -10.31 12.07
CA LEU A 166 1.93 -11.17 13.24
C LEU A 166 0.85 -10.85 14.27
N GLY A 167 0.33 -11.87 14.94
CA GLY A 167 -0.71 -11.72 15.96
C GLY A 167 -0.69 -12.84 16.99
N ASN A 168 -1.88 -13.23 17.43
CA ASN A 168 -2.08 -14.19 18.51
C ASN A 168 -1.64 -15.62 18.15
N ASN A 169 -1.76 -16.01 16.89
CA ASN A 169 -1.47 -17.38 16.46
C ASN A 169 0.00 -17.61 16.15
N ALA A 170 0.79 -16.55 15.98
CA ALA A 170 2.22 -16.67 15.74
C ALA A 170 2.90 -17.37 16.91
N ASP A 171 3.90 -18.19 16.61
CA ASP A 171 4.67 -18.95 17.60
C ASP A 171 6.15 -18.63 17.49
N LYS A 172 6.80 -18.31 18.61
CA LYS A 172 8.22 -17.94 18.63
C LYS A 172 9.11 -19.07 18.12
N ASN A 173 8.84 -20.31 18.50
CA ASN A 173 9.74 -21.43 18.18
C ASN A 173 9.62 -21.79 16.70
N SER A 174 8.40 -22.04 16.21
CA SER A 174 8.17 -22.40 14.81
C SER A 174 8.58 -21.30 13.82
N PHE A 175 8.44 -20.02 14.20
CA PHE A 175 8.86 -18.91 13.33
C PHE A 175 10.38 -18.68 13.35
N ASN A 176 11.08 -19.27 14.31
CA ASN A 176 12.54 -19.25 14.40
C ASN A 176 13.21 -20.48 13.75
N ASP A 177 12.42 -21.43 13.25
CA ASP A 177 12.92 -22.56 12.45
C ASP A 177 13.41 -22.07 11.09
N ALA A 178 14.35 -22.84 10.51
CA ALA A 178 15.06 -22.44 9.28
C ALA A 178 14.13 -22.02 8.12
N PRO A 179 13.05 -22.76 7.77
CA PRO A 179 12.19 -22.37 6.65
C PRO A 179 11.53 -21.00 6.82
N ALA A 180 11.10 -20.66 8.04
CA ALA A 180 10.49 -19.36 8.31
C ALA A 180 11.54 -18.23 8.26
N GLN A 181 12.76 -18.51 8.71
CA GLN A 181 13.87 -17.54 8.72
C GLN A 181 14.43 -17.23 7.31
N GLU A 182 14.18 -18.09 6.31
CA GLU A 182 14.46 -17.75 4.91
C GLU A 182 13.66 -16.52 4.44
N LEU A 183 12.45 -16.33 4.97
CA LEU A 183 11.51 -15.27 4.60
C LEU A 183 11.50 -14.09 5.59
N LEU A 184 11.43 -14.37 6.90
CA LEU A 184 11.22 -13.35 7.93
C LEU A 184 12.42 -12.39 8.07
N PRO A 185 12.20 -11.13 8.49
CA PRO A 185 13.26 -10.15 8.62
C PRO A 185 14.10 -10.33 9.89
N GLY A 186 13.89 -11.38 10.67
CA GLY A 186 14.66 -11.66 11.87
C GLY A 186 14.02 -12.74 12.74
N ARG A 187 14.76 -13.17 13.75
CA ARG A 187 14.28 -14.12 14.76
C ARG A 187 13.31 -13.42 15.71
N LEU A 188 12.16 -14.03 15.97
CA LEU A 188 11.20 -13.55 16.95
C LEU A 188 11.72 -13.73 18.36
N ASP A 189 11.44 -12.75 19.20
CA ASP A 189 11.63 -12.79 20.64
C ASP A 189 10.28 -12.72 21.37
N LEU A 190 10.32 -12.64 22.70
CA LEU A 190 9.15 -12.49 23.54
C LEU A 190 8.32 -11.26 23.13
N GLN A 191 7.02 -11.40 23.34
CA GLN A 191 6.05 -10.33 23.12
C GLN A 191 6.29 -9.22 24.14
N TRP A 192 6.21 -7.98 23.68
CA TRP A 192 6.14 -6.82 24.57
C TRP A 192 4.66 -6.53 24.87
N ILE A 193 4.35 -6.28 26.13
CA ILE A 193 2.99 -5.98 26.61
C ILE A 193 3.01 -4.62 27.28
N SER A 194 2.09 -3.74 26.90
CA SER A 194 1.95 -2.42 27.50
C SER A 194 1.57 -2.55 28.98
N PRO A 195 2.31 -1.90 29.90
CA PRO A 195 1.95 -1.90 31.31
C PRO A 195 0.69 -1.07 31.57
N GLN A 196 0.36 -0.13 30.67
CA GLN A 196 -0.79 0.74 30.76
C GLN A 196 -1.72 0.49 29.58
N ARG A 197 -3.02 0.39 29.87
CA ARG A 197 -4.09 0.37 28.87
C ARG A 197 -5.02 1.53 29.16
N PRO A 198 -5.31 2.42 28.20
CA PRO A 198 -6.34 3.43 28.36
C PRO A 198 -7.66 2.76 28.73
N GLU A 199 -8.32 3.27 29.76
CA GLU A 199 -9.64 2.78 30.19
C GLU A 199 -10.74 3.11 29.18
N SER A 200 -10.47 4.05 28.26
CA SER A 200 -11.37 4.41 27.17
C SER A 200 -10.61 4.92 25.95
N PHE A 201 -11.32 5.05 24.82
CA PHE A 201 -10.78 5.51 23.53
C PHE A 201 -10.25 6.95 23.52
N ASN A 202 -10.50 7.76 24.57
CA ASN A 202 -10.00 9.14 24.67
C ASN A 202 -8.70 9.29 25.50
N GLY A 203 -8.19 8.18 26.06
CA GLY A 203 -6.96 8.19 26.85
C GLY A 203 -5.74 8.10 25.95
N ARG A 204 -4.71 8.93 26.20
CA ARG A 204 -3.46 8.89 25.45
C ARG A 204 -2.74 7.55 25.66
N ALA A 205 -2.40 6.88 24.56
CA ALA A 205 -1.65 5.64 24.61
C ALA A 205 -0.16 5.87 24.88
N ASP A 206 0.44 5.05 25.74
CA ASP A 206 1.90 5.00 25.90
C ASP A 206 2.59 4.26 24.74
N LEU A 207 1.88 3.26 24.18
CA LEU A 207 2.35 2.48 23.05
C LEU A 207 1.45 2.70 21.83
N TYR A 208 2.05 3.17 20.74
CA TYR A 208 1.40 3.44 19.47
C TYR A 208 2.42 3.35 18.31
N LEU A 209 1.93 3.34 17.07
CA LEU A 209 2.78 3.44 15.88
C LEU A 209 3.40 4.84 15.80
N ALA A 210 4.73 4.92 15.72
CA ALA A 210 5.47 6.16 15.65
C ALA A 210 6.30 6.22 14.34
N PRO A 211 5.65 6.44 13.18
CA PRO A 211 6.37 6.69 11.93
C PRO A 211 7.20 7.96 12.08
N ARG A 212 8.53 7.82 12.13
CA ARG A 212 9.48 8.94 12.26
C ARG A 212 10.01 9.34 10.91
N ALA A 213 10.20 10.64 10.68
CA ALA A 213 10.77 11.25 9.48
C ALA A 213 10.06 10.93 8.14
N MET A 214 9.07 10.03 8.14
CA MET A 214 8.29 9.62 6.97
C MET A 214 9.16 9.21 5.77
N GLU A 215 10.40 8.75 6.02
CA GLU A 215 11.42 8.52 4.98
C GLU A 215 11.07 7.34 4.09
N HIS A 216 10.44 6.31 4.66
CA HIS A 216 10.09 5.10 3.93
C HIS A 216 9.05 5.41 2.82
N PRO A 217 9.20 4.91 1.58
CA PRO A 217 8.28 5.18 0.48
C PRO A 217 6.81 4.86 0.79
N MET A 218 6.52 3.77 1.52
CA MET A 218 5.16 3.44 1.99
C MET A 218 4.48 4.53 2.84
N LEU A 219 5.24 5.50 3.36
CA LEU A 219 4.73 6.59 4.18
C LEU A 219 4.57 7.90 3.39
N ALA A 220 4.76 7.88 2.06
CA ALA A 220 4.71 9.07 1.23
C ALA A 220 3.37 9.80 1.35
N ALA A 221 2.23 9.10 1.26
CA ALA A 221 0.90 9.69 1.41
C ALA A 221 0.66 10.30 2.81
N PHE A 222 1.35 9.80 3.83
CA PHE A 222 1.26 10.39 5.16
C PHE A 222 2.00 11.71 5.28
N ARG A 223 3.00 12.01 4.44
CA ARG A 223 3.78 13.26 4.53
C ARG A 223 2.89 14.51 4.44
N GLU A 224 1.92 14.49 3.54
CA GLU A 224 1.00 15.61 3.28
C GLU A 224 0.06 15.91 4.47
N ILE A 225 -0.20 14.90 5.31
CA ILE A 225 -1.11 14.99 6.46
C ILE A 225 -0.42 14.72 7.80
N SER A 226 0.91 14.57 7.80
CA SER A 226 1.69 13.90 8.87
C SER A 226 1.60 14.59 10.23
N ALA A 227 1.50 15.91 10.26
CA ALA A 227 1.31 16.68 11.49
C ALA A 227 -0.03 16.38 12.20
N ASN A 228 -1.00 15.80 11.48
CA ASN A 228 -2.38 15.67 11.93
C ASN A 228 -2.81 14.22 12.21
N VAL A 229 -1.95 13.22 12.03
CA VAL A 229 -2.32 11.82 12.33
C VAL A 229 -2.12 11.57 13.82
N PRO A 230 -3.20 11.39 14.62
CA PRO A 230 -3.07 11.28 16.06
C PRO A 230 -2.80 9.82 16.44
N TRP A 231 -1.60 9.30 16.11
CA TRP A 231 -1.27 7.88 16.31
C TRP A 231 -1.46 7.41 17.76
N TYR A 232 -1.31 8.31 18.74
CA TYR A 232 -1.52 8.03 20.16
C TYR A 232 -2.98 7.74 20.54
N ASP A 233 -3.96 8.07 19.68
CA ASP A 233 -5.37 7.72 19.84
C ASP A 233 -5.67 6.28 19.38
N PHE A 234 -4.69 5.63 18.73
CA PHE A 234 -4.77 4.24 18.26
C PHE A 234 -3.78 3.36 19.04
N PRO A 235 -4.08 3.03 20.31
CA PRO A 235 -3.17 2.29 21.17
C PRO A 235 -2.84 0.91 20.61
N VAL A 236 -1.58 0.53 20.82
CA VAL A 236 -1.11 -0.84 20.72
C VAL A 236 -0.88 -1.34 22.14
N PHE A 237 -1.37 -2.53 22.45
CA PHE A 237 -1.24 -3.14 23.79
C PHE A 237 -0.21 -4.25 23.80
N ARG A 238 0.03 -4.86 22.64
CA ARG A 238 0.91 -6.02 22.50
C ARG A 238 1.53 -6.04 21.10
N HIS A 239 2.80 -6.41 21.05
CA HIS A 239 3.48 -6.67 19.78
C HIS A 239 4.60 -7.72 19.96
N TRP A 240 4.94 -8.40 18.87
CA TRP A 240 6.13 -9.23 18.77
C TRP A 240 7.39 -8.38 18.68
N SER A 241 8.51 -8.90 19.18
CA SER A 241 9.83 -8.25 19.07
C SER A 241 10.78 -9.13 18.26
N PHE A 242 11.86 -8.54 17.75
CA PHE A 242 12.98 -9.29 17.16
C PHE A 242 14.11 -9.44 18.18
N GLU A 243 14.78 -10.59 18.16
CA GLU A 243 15.85 -10.94 19.10
C GLU A 243 16.99 -9.92 19.06
N GLY A 244 17.22 -9.22 20.17
CA GLY A 244 18.23 -8.17 20.28
C GLY A 244 18.05 -7.01 19.30
N ASN A 245 16.83 -6.79 18.77
CA ASN A 245 16.55 -5.87 17.66
C ASN A 245 17.42 -6.13 16.41
N ARG A 246 17.93 -7.36 16.23
CA ARG A 246 18.72 -7.74 15.05
C ARG A 246 17.80 -8.18 13.93
N LEU A 247 18.06 -7.65 12.74
CA LEU A 247 17.32 -7.96 11.53
C LEU A 247 18.24 -8.65 10.52
N ALA A 248 17.65 -9.46 9.64
CA ALA A 248 18.33 -10.08 8.53
C ALA A 248 18.85 -9.02 7.55
N GLU A 249 19.85 -9.39 6.75
CA GLU A 249 20.37 -8.54 5.68
C GLU A 249 19.26 -8.14 4.70
N GLY A 250 19.37 -6.93 4.13
CA GLY A 250 18.36 -6.36 3.24
C GLY A 250 17.09 -5.87 3.96
N SER A 251 17.08 -5.86 5.30
CA SER A 251 15.94 -5.39 6.10
C SER A 251 16.05 -3.91 6.48
N THR A 252 14.95 -3.17 6.37
CA THR A 252 14.80 -1.77 6.77
C THR A 252 13.57 -1.62 7.66
N VAL A 253 13.71 -0.90 8.77
CA VAL A 253 12.57 -0.58 9.66
C VAL A 253 11.80 0.60 9.06
N ALA A 254 10.58 0.34 8.58
CA ALA A 254 9.72 1.37 8.01
C ALA A 254 8.98 2.18 9.08
N VAL A 255 8.45 1.49 10.10
CA VAL A 255 7.73 2.12 11.22
C VAL A 255 8.23 1.50 12.52
N ARG A 256 8.40 2.36 13.54
CA ARG A 256 8.70 1.95 14.91
C ARG A 256 7.48 2.17 15.78
N PHE A 257 7.39 1.48 16.91
CA PHE A 257 6.52 1.90 17.99
C PHE A 257 7.13 3.08 18.75
N SER A 258 6.32 3.76 19.57
CA SER A 258 6.77 4.82 20.49
C SER A 258 7.90 4.38 21.43
N ASN A 259 7.94 3.09 21.79
CA ASN A 259 9.02 2.47 22.59
C ASN A 259 10.32 2.19 21.80
N GLY A 260 10.40 2.57 20.52
CA GLY A 260 11.56 2.44 19.65
C GLY A 260 11.72 1.08 18.95
N LYS A 261 10.94 0.06 19.33
CA LYS A 261 11.00 -1.27 18.72
C LYS A 261 10.39 -1.28 17.30
N PRO A 262 10.86 -2.13 16.39
CA PRO A 262 10.30 -2.22 15.04
C PRO A 262 8.83 -2.66 15.04
N ALA A 263 7.98 -1.86 14.39
CA ALA A 263 6.56 -2.15 14.19
C ALA A 263 6.29 -2.73 12.80
N ILE A 264 6.89 -2.12 11.77
CA ILE A 264 6.82 -2.57 10.38
C ILE A 264 8.25 -2.64 9.85
N VAL A 265 8.64 -3.80 9.34
CA VAL A 265 9.96 -4.06 8.77
C VAL A 265 9.79 -4.58 7.35
N GLU A 266 10.45 -3.95 6.40
CA GLU A 266 10.58 -4.44 5.03
C GLU A 266 11.89 -5.19 4.87
N ARG A 267 11.89 -6.31 4.15
CA ARG A 267 13.06 -7.05 3.71
C ARG A 267 13.01 -7.24 2.21
N ARG A 268 14.06 -6.84 1.51
CA ARG A 268 14.27 -7.25 0.11
C ARG A 268 14.75 -8.69 0.06
N LEU A 269 14.11 -9.50 -0.77
CA LEU A 269 14.44 -10.93 -0.90
C LEU A 269 14.36 -11.32 -2.38
N GLY A 270 15.52 -11.60 -2.99
CA GLY A 270 15.62 -11.73 -4.44
C GLY A 270 15.14 -10.46 -5.13
N GLU A 271 14.24 -10.61 -6.11
CA GLU A 271 13.64 -9.50 -6.86
C GLU A 271 12.39 -8.93 -6.19
N GLY A 272 11.86 -9.60 -5.16
CA GLY A 272 10.65 -9.20 -4.46
C GLY A 272 10.93 -8.62 -3.08
N ARG A 273 9.86 -8.51 -2.30
CA ARG A 273 9.91 -7.88 -0.97
C ARG A 273 8.94 -8.52 0.02
N VAL A 274 9.35 -8.49 1.28
CA VAL A 274 8.60 -9.03 2.42
C VAL A 274 8.39 -7.91 3.41
N LEU A 275 7.13 -7.61 3.75
CA LEU A 275 6.77 -6.63 4.76
C LEU A 275 6.18 -7.35 5.96
N VAL A 276 6.76 -7.17 7.14
CA VAL A 276 6.31 -7.79 8.38
C VAL A 276 5.86 -6.72 9.36
N MET A 277 4.62 -6.80 9.79
CA MET A 277 4.06 -6.01 10.88
C MET A 277 3.97 -6.86 12.15
N THR A 278 4.50 -6.34 13.26
CA THR A 278 4.68 -7.11 14.51
C THR A 278 3.48 -7.06 15.46
N THR A 279 2.36 -6.47 15.03
CA THR A 279 1.07 -6.46 15.73
C THR A 279 -0.04 -6.69 14.70
N PRO A 280 -1.18 -7.31 15.06
CA PRO A 280 -2.16 -7.73 14.06
C PRO A 280 -2.93 -6.54 13.48
N ILE A 281 -3.33 -6.65 12.22
CA ILE A 281 -4.26 -5.71 11.55
C ILE A 281 -5.70 -6.24 11.48
N SER A 282 -5.92 -7.45 12.00
CA SER A 282 -7.13 -8.24 11.84
C SER A 282 -7.75 -8.61 13.18
N ASP A 283 -7.35 -7.94 14.26
CA ASP A 283 -7.89 -8.24 15.57
C ASP A 283 -9.31 -7.67 15.70
N ALA A 284 -10.20 -8.43 16.34
CA ALA A 284 -11.53 -7.95 16.65
C ALA A 284 -11.47 -6.97 17.83
N ALA A 285 -12.45 -6.07 17.95
CA ALA A 285 -12.51 -5.12 19.07
C ALA A 285 -12.61 -5.84 20.44
N ARG A 286 -13.27 -7.01 20.45
CA ARG A 286 -13.45 -7.89 21.61
C ARG A 286 -13.25 -9.34 21.17
N PRO A 287 -12.01 -9.81 21.04
CA PRO A 287 -11.73 -11.18 20.63
C PRO A 287 -12.17 -12.16 21.73
N ALA A 288 -12.63 -13.35 21.34
CA ALA A 288 -13.11 -14.33 22.31
C ALA A 288 -11.94 -14.94 23.10
N GLY A 289 -12.06 -15.00 24.43
CA GLY A 289 -11.11 -15.68 25.31
C GLY A 289 -9.75 -14.99 25.46
N ARG A 290 -9.57 -13.78 24.92
CA ARG A 290 -8.35 -12.99 25.09
C ARG A 290 -8.63 -11.51 24.95
N GLU A 291 -7.67 -10.72 25.38
CA GLU A 291 -7.65 -9.28 25.14
C GLU A 291 -7.22 -8.94 23.70
N PRO A 292 -7.65 -7.79 23.14
CA PRO A 292 -7.13 -7.31 21.88
C PRO A 292 -5.66 -6.88 22.00
N TRP A 293 -4.95 -6.97 20.87
CA TRP A 293 -3.55 -6.57 20.74
C TRP A 293 -3.38 -5.07 20.48
N ASN A 294 -4.36 -4.43 19.86
CA ASN A 294 -4.38 -3.01 19.54
C ASN A 294 -5.80 -2.56 19.16
N TRP A 295 -5.98 -1.25 18.98
CA TRP A 295 -7.20 -0.64 18.44
C TRP A 295 -6.97 0.05 17.09
N LEU A 296 -6.03 -0.44 16.28
CA LEU A 296 -5.73 0.18 14.98
C LEU A 296 -6.96 0.15 14.06
N SER A 297 -7.59 -1.01 13.92
CA SER A 297 -8.75 -1.24 13.04
C SER A 297 -10.10 -0.98 13.72
N THR A 298 -10.12 -0.76 15.03
CA THR A 298 -11.35 -0.76 15.86
C THR A 298 -11.49 0.46 16.77
N GLY A 299 -10.50 1.36 16.74
CA GLY A 299 -10.59 2.66 17.40
C GLY A 299 -11.65 3.56 16.77
N LEU A 300 -11.86 4.73 17.38
CA LEU A 300 -12.76 5.75 16.84
C LEU A 300 -12.19 6.26 15.51
N GLU A 301 -13.00 6.23 14.46
CA GLU A 301 -12.63 6.69 13.11
C GLU A 301 -11.26 6.16 12.63
N PRO A 302 -11.14 4.85 12.33
CA PRO A 302 -9.86 4.19 12.04
C PRO A 302 -9.31 4.52 10.62
N TRP A 303 -9.45 5.76 10.17
CA TRP A 303 -8.93 6.23 8.90
C TRP A 303 -7.40 6.07 8.76
N PRO A 304 -6.55 6.25 9.81
CA PRO A 304 -5.12 6.04 9.66
C PRO A 304 -4.78 4.57 9.38
N TYR A 305 -5.57 3.65 9.93
CA TYR A 305 -5.45 2.23 9.65
C TYR A 305 -5.78 1.92 8.19
N VAL A 306 -6.89 2.45 7.66
CA VAL A 306 -7.29 2.24 6.26
C VAL A 306 -6.20 2.78 5.32
N MET A 307 -5.72 4.00 5.57
CA MET A 307 -4.61 4.57 4.80
C MET A 307 -3.34 3.72 4.91
N LEU A 308 -2.94 3.32 6.11
CA LEU A 308 -1.72 2.54 6.33
C LEU A 308 -1.76 1.21 5.60
N VAL A 309 -2.86 0.47 5.71
CA VAL A 309 -3.07 -0.79 5.00
C VAL A 309 -3.00 -0.60 3.49
N ASN A 310 -3.67 0.43 2.98
CA ASN A 310 -3.68 0.73 1.56
C ASN A 310 -2.28 1.08 1.04
N GLU A 311 -1.55 1.96 1.72
CA GLU A 311 -0.21 2.37 1.32
C GLU A 311 0.81 1.23 1.44
N MET A 312 0.70 0.37 2.45
CA MET A 312 1.51 -0.85 2.54
C MET A 312 1.31 -1.74 1.31
N MET A 313 0.06 -2.01 0.92
CA MET A 313 -0.20 -2.88 -0.22
C MET A 313 0.13 -2.24 -1.56
N LEU A 314 -0.07 -0.93 -1.72
CA LEU A 314 0.34 -0.20 -2.93
C LEU A 314 1.87 -0.21 -3.11
N HIS A 315 2.60 0.04 -2.03
CA HIS A 315 4.05 -0.07 -2.01
C HIS A 315 4.53 -1.48 -2.37
N LEU A 316 3.90 -2.51 -1.79
CA LEU A 316 4.19 -3.91 -2.10
C LEU A 316 3.91 -4.27 -3.56
N ALA A 317 2.83 -3.75 -4.15
CA ALA A 317 2.49 -3.94 -5.56
C ALA A 317 3.40 -3.16 -6.53
N GLY A 318 4.40 -2.42 -6.03
CA GLY A 318 5.31 -1.63 -6.87
C GLY A 318 4.65 -0.40 -7.51
N SER A 319 3.50 0.06 -7.01
CA SER A 319 2.78 1.20 -7.62
C SER A 319 3.50 2.54 -7.49
N GLY A 320 4.59 2.62 -6.70
CA GLY A 320 5.38 3.82 -6.47
C GLY A 320 6.82 3.78 -7.00
N GLU A 321 7.26 2.67 -7.63
CA GLU A 321 8.66 2.54 -8.07
C GLU A 321 8.95 3.13 -9.45
N VAL A 322 7.92 3.58 -10.17
CA VAL A 322 8.08 4.23 -11.47
C VAL A 322 7.90 5.73 -11.30
N GLN A 323 8.99 6.49 -11.45
CA GLN A 323 8.90 7.93 -11.64
C GLN A 323 8.22 8.20 -12.98
N LEU A 324 6.96 8.64 -12.92
CA LEU A 324 6.17 9.00 -14.11
C LEU A 324 6.21 10.52 -14.39
N ASN A 325 6.59 11.32 -13.38
CA ASN A 325 6.66 12.78 -13.49
C ASN A 325 8.10 13.24 -13.69
N TYR A 326 8.34 13.95 -14.80
CA TYR A 326 9.63 14.54 -15.16
C TYR A 326 9.46 16.04 -15.37
N TYR A 327 10.41 16.83 -14.87
CA TYR A 327 10.46 18.25 -15.20
C TYR A 327 10.94 18.45 -16.63
N SER A 328 10.55 19.57 -17.25
CA SER A 328 11.09 19.94 -18.57
C SER A 328 12.62 20.02 -18.51
N GLY A 329 13.30 19.31 -19.41
CA GLY A 329 14.76 19.17 -19.42
C GLY A 329 15.33 18.01 -18.60
N GLN A 330 14.51 17.29 -17.83
CA GLN A 330 14.93 16.08 -17.13
C GLN A 330 14.88 14.87 -18.08
N ALA A 331 15.99 14.17 -18.24
CA ALA A 331 16.04 12.95 -19.05
C ALA A 331 15.34 11.79 -18.32
N PRO A 332 14.29 11.17 -18.90
CA PRO A 332 13.67 10.00 -18.31
C PRO A 332 14.56 8.78 -18.47
N GLN A 333 14.63 7.94 -17.42
CA GLN A 333 15.17 6.58 -17.56
C GLN A 333 14.01 5.65 -17.88
N VAL A 334 13.98 5.15 -19.12
CA VAL A 334 13.01 4.14 -19.55
C VAL A 334 13.70 2.79 -19.48
N THR A 335 13.25 1.93 -18.57
CA THR A 335 13.65 0.52 -18.57
C THR A 335 12.84 -0.19 -19.64
N VAL A 336 13.50 -0.53 -20.76
CA VAL A 336 12.88 -1.35 -21.79
C VAL A 336 12.89 -2.79 -21.30
N ALA A 337 11.72 -3.42 -21.18
CA ALA A 337 11.64 -4.85 -20.95
C ALA A 337 12.35 -5.56 -22.11
N SER A 338 13.35 -6.39 -21.80
CA SER A 338 13.96 -7.29 -22.77
C SER A 338 12.85 -8.18 -23.32
N GLY A 339 12.47 -7.97 -24.58
CA GLY A 339 11.57 -8.87 -25.29
C GLY A 339 12.21 -10.24 -25.39
N ASP A 340 11.44 -11.28 -25.07
CA ASP A 340 11.76 -12.65 -25.46
C ASP A 340 11.82 -12.70 -27.00
N ASP A 341 13.00 -13.03 -27.52
CA ASP A 341 13.20 -13.49 -28.91
C ASP A 341 12.73 -14.94 -29.08
#